data_AF-A0A873A8Q7-F1
#
_entry.id   AF-A0A873A8Q7-F1
#
_cell.length_a   1.000
_cell.length_b   1.000
_cell.length_c   1.000
_cell.angle_alpha   90.00
_cell.angle_beta   90.00
_cell.angle_gamma   90.00
#
_symmetry.space_group_name_H-M   'P 1'
#
loop_
_entity.id
_entity.type
_entity.pdbx_description
1 polymer ?
#
loop_
_entity_poly.entity_id
_entity_poly.type
_entity_poly.pdbx_seq_one_letter_code
_entity_poly.pdbx_strand_id
1 'polypeptide(L)'
;PELARLLLQHGANPNRPDPTTGTCPAHDAAREGFLETLVALLEGGASLYEPQDNFGKRPIEVATSTIISGLARIGLLQNHA
;
A
#
# COMPACT_ATOMS: atom_id res chain seq x y z
N PRO A 1 -9.72 3.61 7.84
CA PRO A 1 -8.43 2.90 8.12
C PRO A 1 -8.53 1.84 9.24
N GLU A 2 -9.51 1.99 10.12
CA GLU A 2 -9.76 1.25 11.36
C GLU A 2 -9.98 -0.25 11.10
N LEU A 3 -10.77 -0.59 10.07
CA LEU A 3 -11.00 -1.97 9.69
C LEU A 3 -9.70 -2.65 9.22
N ALA A 4 -8.87 -1.95 8.45
CA ALA A 4 -7.57 -2.48 8.04
C ALA A 4 -6.69 -2.73 9.28
N ARG A 5 -6.62 -1.79 10.23
CA ARG A 5 -5.89 -1.96 11.49
C ARG A 5 -6.37 -3.16 12.30
N LEU A 6 -7.68 -3.34 12.41
CA LEU A 6 -8.26 -4.48 13.13
C LEU A 6 -7.87 -5.82 12.49
N LEU A 7 -7.96 -5.93 11.16
CA LEU A 7 -7.57 -7.14 10.44
C LEU A 7 -6.09 -7.46 10.62
N LEU A 8 -5.23 -6.43 10.55
CA LEU A 8 -3.78 -6.56 10.78
C LEU A 8 -3.47 -7.03 12.20
N GLN A 9 -4.16 -6.50 13.21
CA GLN A 9 -4.05 -6.96 14.61
C GLN A 9 -4.42 -8.44 14.78
N HIS A 10 -5.33 -8.95 13.95
CA HIS A 10 -5.71 -10.36 13.91
C HIS A 10 -4.83 -11.22 12.98
N GLY A 11 -3.71 -10.70 12.49
CA GLY A 11 -2.73 -11.45 11.72
C GLY A 11 -3.02 -11.55 10.22
N ALA A 12 -3.90 -10.70 9.68
CA ALA A 12 -4.06 -10.60 8.23
C ALA A 12 -2.73 -10.20 7.57
N ASN A 13 -2.35 -10.90 6.49
CA ASN A 13 -1.15 -10.55 5.73
C ASN A 13 -1.46 -9.44 4.71
N PRO A 14 -0.93 -8.20 4.88
CA PRO A 14 -1.21 -7.09 3.98
C PRO A 14 -0.59 -7.21 2.59
N ASN A 15 0.37 -8.13 2.40
CA ASN A 15 1.05 -8.35 1.13
C ASN A 15 0.45 -9.53 0.35
N ARG A 16 -0.62 -10.14 0.85
CA ARG A 16 -1.26 -11.26 0.16
C ARG A 16 -1.91 -10.74 -1.14
N PRO A 17 -1.48 -11.22 -2.32
CA PRO A 17 -2.06 -10.80 -3.58
C PRO A 17 -3.44 -11.44 -3.78
N ASP A 18 -4.33 -10.70 -4.42
CA ASP A 18 -5.56 -11.22 -4.99
C ASP A 18 -5.23 -12.27 -6.08
N PRO A 19 -5.83 -13.47 -6.06
CA PRO A 19 -5.51 -14.53 -7.02
C PRO A 19 -5.84 -14.20 -8.49
N THR A 20 -6.73 -13.25 -8.73
CA THR A 20 -7.23 -12.92 -10.07
C THR A 20 -6.47 -11.76 -10.68
N THR A 21 -6.14 -10.75 -9.89
CA THR A 21 -5.48 -9.51 -10.36
C THR A 21 -4.01 -9.43 -9.99
N GLY A 22 -3.56 -10.19 -8.99
CA GLY A 22 -2.24 -10.05 -8.39
C GLY A 22 -2.12 -8.86 -7.43
N THR A 23 -3.17 -8.04 -7.27
CA THR A 23 -3.11 -6.83 -6.43
C THR A 23 -3.19 -7.18 -4.96
N CYS A 24 -2.33 -6.60 -4.13
CA CYS A 24 -2.47 -6.60 -2.68
C CYS A 24 -3.21 -5.34 -2.19
N PRO A 25 -3.70 -5.31 -0.92
CA PRO A 25 -4.35 -4.13 -0.32
C PRO A 25 -3.62 -2.80 -0.53
N ALA A 26 -2.28 -2.78 -0.58
CA ALA A 26 -1.51 -1.57 -0.82
C ALA A 26 -1.69 -1.02 -2.25
N HIS A 27 -1.88 -1.87 -3.28
CA HIS A 27 -2.20 -1.42 -4.64
C HIS A 27 -3.53 -0.67 -4.65
N ASP A 28 -4.56 -1.24 -4.01
CA ASP A 28 -5.89 -0.64 -3.97
C ASP A 28 -5.86 0.70 -3.23
N ALA A 29 -5.26 0.75 -2.05
CA ALA A 29 -5.17 2.00 -1.28
C ALA A 29 -4.37 3.09 -2.02
N ALA A 30 -3.29 2.72 -2.72
CA ALA A 30 -2.48 3.65 -3.50
C ALA A 30 -3.22 4.19 -4.73
N ARG A 31 -3.91 3.31 -5.46
CA ARG A 31 -4.69 3.64 -6.66
C ARG A 31 -5.92 4.50 -6.35
N GLU A 32 -6.64 4.17 -5.27
CA GLU A 32 -7.88 4.85 -4.87
C GLU A 32 -7.62 6.12 -4.03
N GLY A 33 -6.37 6.41 -3.67
CA GLY A 33 -6.02 7.62 -2.94
C GLY A 33 -6.30 7.57 -1.43
N PHE A 34 -6.42 6.38 -0.84
CA PHE A 34 -6.68 6.20 0.59
C PHE A 34 -5.40 6.28 1.43
N LEU A 35 -4.87 7.50 1.60
CA LEU A 35 -3.58 7.74 2.27
C LEU A 35 -3.53 7.13 3.67
N GLU A 36 -4.54 7.37 4.52
CA GLU A 36 -4.54 6.90 5.90
C GLU A 36 -4.65 5.37 5.99
N THR A 37 -5.39 4.76 5.06
CA THR A 37 -5.46 3.29 4.96
C THR A 37 -4.13 2.72 4.47
N LEU A 38 -3.50 3.35 3.49
CA LEU A 38 -2.17 2.94 3.02
C LEU A 38 -1.15 3.05 4.16
N VAL A 39 -1.14 4.15 4.93
CA VAL A 39 -0.27 4.29 6.10
C VAL A 39 -0.53 3.18 7.13
N ALA A 40 -1.79 2.88 7.44
CA ALA A 40 -2.13 1.78 8.35
C ALA A 40 -1.64 0.42 7.84
N LEU A 41 -1.71 0.17 6.53
CA LEU A 41 -1.17 -1.04 5.90
C LEU A 41 0.36 -1.09 6.02
N LEU A 42 1.07 0.01 5.76
CA LEU A 42 2.53 0.10 5.89
C LEU A 42 3.00 -0.12 7.33
N GLU A 43 2.32 0.47 8.30
CA GLU A 43 2.56 0.21 9.73
C GLU A 43 2.32 -1.26 10.09
N GLY A 44 1.40 -1.94 9.39
CA GLY A 44 1.14 -3.37 9.49
C GLY A 44 2.10 -4.27 8.70
N GLY A 45 3.15 -3.72 8.10
CA GLY A 45 4.15 -4.47 7.33
C GLY A 45 3.84 -4.64 5.84
N ALA A 46 2.92 -3.85 5.28
CA ALA A 46 2.76 -3.79 3.82
C ALA A 46 4.04 -3.22 3.17
N SER A 47 4.36 -3.70 1.97
CA SER A 47 5.43 -3.15 1.13
C SER A 47 4.84 -2.28 0.02
N LEU A 48 5.53 -1.17 -0.28
CA LEU A 48 5.24 -0.34 -1.47
C LEU A 48 5.93 -0.84 -2.73
N TYR A 49 6.93 -1.69 -2.56
CA TYR A 49 7.83 -2.11 -3.63
C TYR A 49 7.64 -3.58 -4.03
N GLU A 50 6.81 -4.33 -3.32
CA GLU A 50 6.45 -5.73 -3.59
C GLU A 50 5.06 -6.02 -2.99
N PRO A 51 4.30 -7.01 -3.52
CA PRO A 51 4.54 -7.74 -4.77
C PRO A 51 4.19 -6.90 -6.01
N GLN A 52 4.47 -7.43 -7.20
CA GLN A 52 3.90 -6.93 -8.46
C GLN A 52 2.52 -7.55 -8.74
N ASP A 53 1.61 -6.75 -9.31
CA ASP A 53 0.35 -7.25 -9.85
C ASP A 53 0.54 -7.98 -11.20
N ASN A 54 -0.56 -8.46 -11.80
CA ASN A 54 -0.50 -9.18 -13.08
C ASN A 54 -0.08 -8.30 -14.27
N PHE A 55 0.00 -6.98 -14.11
CA PHE A 55 0.54 -6.05 -15.09
C PHE A 55 2.02 -5.70 -14.82
N GLY A 56 2.64 -6.36 -13.83
CA GLY A 56 4.01 -6.09 -13.40
C GLY A 56 4.16 -4.80 -12.62
N LYS A 57 3.05 -4.22 -12.11
CA LYS A 57 3.07 -2.95 -11.37
C LYS A 57 3.18 -3.20 -9.87
N ARG A 58 4.02 -2.41 -9.21
CA ARG A 58 4.13 -2.36 -7.74
C ARG A 58 3.12 -1.38 -7.15
N PRO A 59 2.79 -1.47 -5.85
CA PRO A 59 1.86 -0.54 -5.21
C PRO A 59 2.21 0.94 -5.42
N ILE A 60 3.49 1.29 -5.34
CA ILE A 60 3.95 2.68 -5.55
C ILE A 60 3.75 3.17 -7.00
N GLU A 61 3.73 2.27 -7.97
CA GLU A 61 3.64 2.61 -9.40
C GLU A 61 2.20 2.85 -9.85
N VAL A 62 1.21 2.35 -9.10
CA VAL A 62 -0.21 2.65 -9.31
C VAL A 62 -0.70 3.81 -8.43
N ALA A 63 0.18 4.39 -7.61
CA ALA A 63 -0.17 5.45 -6.67
C ALA A 63 -0.55 6.76 -7.38
N THR A 64 -1.57 7.43 -6.85
CA THR A 64 -1.91 8.80 -7.29
C THR A 64 -0.86 9.81 -6.86
N SER A 65 -0.79 10.96 -7.54
CA SER A 65 0.11 12.06 -7.15
C SER A 65 -0.13 12.56 -5.72
N THR A 66 -1.38 12.52 -5.26
CA THR A 66 -1.78 12.85 -3.88
C THR A 66 -1.17 11.88 -2.88
N ILE A 67 -1.18 10.57 -3.17
CA ILE A 67 -0.55 9.55 -2.32
C ILE A 67 0.95 9.78 -2.25
N ILE A 68 1.61 9.96 -3.39
CA ILE A 68 3.07 10.17 -3.44
C ILE A 68 3.45 11.41 -2.62
N SER A 69 2.75 12.53 -2.82
CA SER A 69 2.97 13.77 -2.07
C SER A 69 2.68 13.60 -0.57
N GLY A 70 1.62 12.87 -0.23
CA GLY A 70 1.24 12.57 1.13
C GLY A 70 2.28 11.74 1.87
N LEU A 71 2.76 10.65 1.25
CA LEU A 71 3.81 9.78 1.79
C LEU A 71 5.14 10.52 1.92
N ALA A 72 5.51 11.35 0.94
CA ALA A 72 6.71 12.18 1.02
C ALA A 72 6.62 13.20 2.17
N ARG A 73 5.46 13.85 2.36
CA ARG A 73 5.23 14.82 3.43
C ARG A 73 5.35 14.20 4.83
N ILE A 74 4.99 12.92 4.97
CA ILE A 74 5.10 12.19 6.23
C ILE A 74 6.38 11.35 6.35
N GLY A 75 7.33 11.49 5.41
CA GLY A 75 8.64 10.85 5.47
C GLY A 75 8.68 9.35 5.15
N LEU A 76 7.61 8.80 4.55
CA LEU A 76 7.51 7.38 4.19
C LEU A 76 8.00 7.05 2.78
N LEU A 77 8.30 8.05 1.95
CA LEU A 77 9.13 7.89 0.77
C LEU A 77 10.51 8.44 1.11
N GLN A 78 11.47 7.56 1.40
CA GLN A 78 12.85 8.02 1.57
C GLN A 78 13.37 8.44 0.20
N ASN A 79 13.77 9.72 0.10
CA ASN A 79 14.65 10.16 -0.98
C ASN A 79 15.92 9.34 -0.87
N HIS A 80 16.11 8.40 -1.79
CA HIS A 80 17.44 7.91 -2.10
C HIS A 80 18.19 9.09 -2.73
N ALA A 81 18.81 9.91 -1.88
CA ALA A 81 19.83 10.88 -2.26
C ALA A 81 21.12 10.15 -2.65
#